data_AF-K1QJ64-F1
#
_entry.id   AF-K1QJ64-F1
#
_cell.length_a   1.000
_cell.length_b   1.000
_cell.length_c   1.000
_cell.angle_alpha   90.00
_cell.angle_beta   90.00
_cell.angle_gamma   90.00
#
_symmetry.space_group_name_H-M   'P 1'
#
loop_
_entity.id
_entity.type
_entity.pdbx_description
1 polymer ?
#
loop_
_entity_poly.entity_id
_entity_poly.type
_entity_poly.pdbx_seq_one_letter_code
_entity_poly.pdbx_strand_id
1 'polypeptide(L)'
;MHSLPGSSLFKGGTTGRLETCQRPLQGKEELTVRKEEIVRRENQQKRHYFYQNELQNMARELPGKYQQRLPYDLLSSLANSLLDGTVFEIVRSLQEVQQLEERHLHTQRVKLVNDHKAQRHELQKRHKELLQGCQTKPHNLPIVEVQIEREKETMEKRCEEEVKKKDMKIIMELDQKVMDQQVMLEKAGVPGFYVTNKSIDVRIQMYLLDFITRLGHMQPP
;
A
#
# COMPACT_ATOMS: atom_id res chain seq x y z
N MET A 1 87.42 -8.33 49.83
CA MET A 1 88.00 -7.21 50.59
C MET A 1 87.78 -5.96 49.73
N HIS A 2 87.07 -4.88 50.05
CA HIS A 2 86.59 -4.22 51.28
C HIS A 2 85.23 -3.52 50.94
N SER A 3 84.20 -3.67 51.78
CA SER A 3 83.57 -2.64 52.64
C SER A 3 82.91 -1.41 51.97
N LEU A 4 81.59 -1.32 52.19
CA LEU A 4 80.64 -0.17 52.15
C LEU A 4 81.07 0.96 53.14
N PRO A 5 80.43 2.16 53.31
CA PRO A 5 78.98 2.48 53.15
C PRO A 5 78.58 3.96 52.79
N GLY A 6 77.27 4.26 52.80
CA GLY A 6 76.76 5.55 53.36
C GLY A 6 75.91 6.49 52.49
N SER A 7 74.59 6.32 52.57
CA SER A 7 73.48 7.31 52.66
C SER A 7 73.74 8.84 52.61
N SER A 8 72.92 9.60 51.87
CA SER A 8 71.84 10.51 52.38
C SER A 8 71.37 11.54 51.31
N LEU A 9 70.05 11.68 51.11
CA LEU A 9 69.19 12.83 51.50
C LEU A 9 69.15 14.05 50.53
N PHE A 10 68.03 14.12 49.79
CA PHE A 10 67.11 15.25 49.56
C PHE A 10 67.61 16.70 49.29
N LYS A 11 67.10 17.25 48.17
CA LYS A 11 66.58 18.61 47.84
C LYS A 11 67.09 19.03 46.44
N GLY A 12 66.33 19.59 45.50
CA GLY A 12 64.96 20.09 45.43
C GLY A 12 64.89 21.12 44.28
N GLY A 13 63.79 21.11 43.50
CA GLY A 13 63.41 22.13 42.49
C GLY A 13 64.15 22.01 41.15
N THR A 14 63.53 22.13 39.98
CA THR A 14 62.29 22.79 39.54
C THR A 14 62.00 22.30 38.12
N THR A 15 60.73 22.05 37.73
CA THR A 15 60.15 22.45 36.42
C THR A 15 58.75 21.85 36.21
N GLY A 16 57.81 22.72 35.78
CA GLY A 16 56.81 22.36 34.78
C GLY A 16 55.54 21.66 35.26
N ARG A 17 54.65 22.43 35.89
CA ARG A 17 53.20 22.17 35.82
C ARG A 17 52.76 22.39 34.37
N LEU A 18 52.51 21.33 33.61
CA LEU A 18 51.75 21.41 32.36
C LEU A 18 50.39 20.79 32.62
N GLU A 19 49.40 21.66 32.68
CA GLU A 19 47.99 21.36 32.74
C GLU A 19 47.58 20.54 31.51
N THR A 20 47.20 19.28 31.70
CA THR A 20 46.38 18.56 30.72
C THR A 20 44.91 18.88 30.99
N CYS A 21 44.51 20.07 30.57
CA CYS A 21 43.10 20.46 30.42
C CYS A 21 42.47 19.72 29.24
N GLN A 22 42.20 18.42 29.40
CA GLN A 22 41.42 17.61 28.44
C GLN A 22 40.12 17.05 29.00
N ARG A 23 39.71 17.49 30.21
CA ARG A 23 38.49 17.01 30.89
C ARG A 23 37.19 17.83 30.77
N PRO A 24 37.12 19.06 30.20
CA PRO A 24 35.83 19.76 30.05
C PRO A 24 35.04 19.44 28.78
N LEU A 25 35.65 18.81 27.76
CA LEU A 25 35.03 18.66 26.43
C LEU A 25 34.08 17.45 26.34
N GLN A 26 34.47 16.29 26.90
CA GLN A 26 33.63 15.08 26.92
C GLN A 26 32.31 15.26 27.68
N GLY A 27 32.33 15.94 28.83
CA GLY A 27 31.12 16.18 29.62
C GLY A 27 30.15 17.18 29.00
N LYS A 28 30.63 18.09 28.13
CA LYS A 28 29.78 19.02 27.39
C LYS A 28 29.10 18.32 26.21
N GLU A 29 29.85 17.50 25.46
CA GLU A 29 29.33 16.68 24.36
C GLU A 29 28.26 15.69 24.84
N GLU A 30 28.50 14.98 25.96
CA GLU A 30 27.51 14.08 26.58
C GLU A 30 26.23 14.81 27.03
N LEU A 31 26.35 16.04 27.53
CA LEU A 31 25.20 16.83 27.96
C LEU A 31 24.37 17.34 26.77
N THR A 32 25.02 17.71 25.65
CA THR A 32 24.33 18.06 24.40
C THR A 32 23.61 16.86 23.78
N VAL A 33 24.25 15.69 23.73
CA VAL A 33 23.61 14.46 23.21
C VAL A 33 22.37 14.09 24.03
N ARG A 34 22.46 14.14 25.37
CA ARG A 34 21.29 13.90 26.23
C ARG A 34 20.16 14.90 26.02
N LYS A 35 20.48 16.19 25.83
CA LYS A 35 19.47 17.21 25.53
C LYS A 35 18.79 16.96 24.17
N GLU A 36 19.56 16.58 23.16
CA GLU A 36 19.04 16.23 21.84
C GLU A 36 18.13 14.99 21.88
N GLU A 37 18.49 13.97 22.64
CA GLU A 37 17.65 12.78 22.84
C GLU A 37 16.32 13.12 23.53
N ILE A 38 16.33 13.99 24.54
CA ILE A 38 15.12 14.45 25.22
C ILE A 38 14.21 15.18 24.23
N VAL A 39 14.75 16.13 23.46
CA VAL A 39 13.98 16.88 22.45
C VAL A 39 13.42 15.94 21.38
N ARG A 40 14.18 14.93 20.93
CA ARG A 40 13.69 13.93 19.97
C ARG A 40 12.52 13.13 20.54
N ARG A 41 12.60 12.68 21.80
CA ARG A 41 11.52 11.94 22.47
C ARG A 41 10.27 12.81 22.66
N GLU A 42 10.43 14.07 23.05
CA GLU A 42 9.32 15.01 23.17
C GLU A 42 8.63 15.24 21.83
N ASN A 43 9.40 15.40 20.74
CA ASN A 43 8.84 15.56 19.40
C ASN A 43 8.12 14.28 18.93
N GLN A 44 8.70 13.10 19.13
CA GLN A 44 8.03 11.83 18.84
C GLN A 44 6.73 11.67 19.63
N GLN A 45 6.73 12.06 20.89
CA GLN A 45 5.54 12.00 21.74
C GLN A 45 4.44 12.95 21.25
N LYS A 46 4.78 14.18 20.84
CA LYS A 46 3.83 15.12 20.23
C LYS A 46 3.22 14.57 18.95
N ARG A 47 4.06 13.98 18.08
CA ARG A 47 3.61 13.33 16.83
C ARG A 47 2.71 12.13 17.11
N HIS A 48 3.04 11.31 18.11
CA HIS A 48 2.21 10.18 18.53
C HIS A 48 0.84 10.64 18.99
N TYR A 49 0.77 11.63 19.88
CA TYR A 49 -0.49 12.19 20.35
C TYR A 49 -1.32 12.79 19.20
N PHE A 50 -0.67 13.48 18.27
CA PHE A 50 -1.32 14.00 17.08
C PHE A 50 -1.98 12.88 16.26
N TYR A 51 -1.22 11.85 15.84
CA TYR A 51 -1.77 10.74 15.07
C TYR A 51 -2.85 9.98 15.83
N GLN A 52 -2.65 9.74 17.13
CA GLN A 52 -3.62 9.05 17.96
C GLN A 52 -4.95 9.81 18.07
N ASN A 53 -4.90 11.13 18.21
CA ASN A 53 -6.09 11.97 18.25
C ASN A 53 -6.86 11.91 16.92
N GLU A 54 -6.15 12.08 15.80
CA GLU A 54 -6.76 12.03 14.47
C GLU A 54 -7.35 10.65 14.15
N LEU A 55 -6.64 9.56 14.50
CA LEU A 55 -7.16 8.19 14.37
C LEU A 55 -8.46 7.98 15.16
N GLN A 56 -8.54 8.50 16.39
CA GLN A 56 -9.76 8.41 17.18
C GLN A 56 -10.91 9.22 16.60
N ASN A 57 -10.63 10.43 16.10
CA ASN A 57 -11.64 11.27 15.46
C ASN A 57 -12.23 10.56 14.23
N MET A 58 -11.37 10.04 13.35
CA MET A 58 -11.82 9.27 12.18
C MET A 58 -12.57 8.00 12.57
N ALA A 59 -12.14 7.28 13.61
CA ALA A 59 -12.84 6.10 14.09
C ALA A 59 -14.26 6.39 14.63
N ARG A 60 -14.47 7.58 15.22
CA ARG A 60 -15.80 8.02 15.72
C ARG A 60 -16.79 8.35 14.61
N GLU A 61 -16.31 8.67 13.41
CA GLU A 61 -17.14 8.95 12.25
C GLU A 61 -17.68 7.66 11.59
N LEU A 62 -17.13 6.49 11.95
CA LEU A 62 -17.53 5.22 11.37
C LEU A 62 -18.87 4.71 11.94
N PRO A 63 -19.62 3.90 11.17
CA PRO A 63 -20.76 3.17 11.71
C PRO A 63 -20.37 2.29 12.91
N GLY A 64 -21.18 2.28 13.97
CA GLY A 64 -20.85 1.65 15.25
C GLY A 64 -20.38 0.19 15.17
N LYS A 65 -20.91 -0.58 14.20
CA LYS A 65 -20.48 -1.98 13.96
C LYS A 65 -18.99 -2.13 13.61
N TYR A 66 -18.39 -1.09 13.03
CA TYR A 66 -16.97 -1.04 12.69
C TYR A 66 -16.16 -0.35 13.79
N GLN A 67 -16.69 0.73 14.37
CA GLN A 67 -16.05 1.46 15.46
C GLN A 67 -15.69 0.55 16.65
N GLN A 68 -16.58 -0.36 17.04
CA GLN A 68 -16.34 -1.32 18.13
C GLN A 68 -15.18 -2.30 17.86
N ARG A 69 -14.72 -2.42 16.61
CA ARG A 69 -13.57 -3.26 16.21
C ARG A 69 -12.25 -2.48 16.20
N LEU A 70 -12.28 -1.19 16.56
CA LEU A 70 -11.14 -0.31 16.60
C LEU A 70 -10.88 0.17 18.04
N PRO A 71 -10.40 -0.73 18.94
CA PRO A 71 -10.10 -0.35 20.31
C PRO A 71 -8.94 0.65 20.38
N TYR A 72 -8.89 1.40 21.49
CA TYR A 72 -7.85 2.41 21.72
C TYR A 72 -6.43 1.85 21.55
N ASP A 73 -6.17 0.65 22.06
CA ASP A 73 -4.85 0.02 22.00
C ASP A 73 -4.40 -0.26 20.56
N LEU A 74 -5.33 -0.63 19.67
CA LEU A 74 -5.05 -0.82 18.25
C LEU A 74 -4.65 0.51 17.60
N LEU A 75 -5.45 1.56 17.83
CA LEU A 75 -5.16 2.89 17.28
C LEU A 75 -3.83 3.44 17.82
N SER A 76 -3.54 3.23 19.10
CA SER A 76 -2.30 3.68 19.74
C SER A 76 -1.08 2.97 19.17
N SER A 77 -1.20 1.66 18.93
CA SER A 77 -0.17 0.87 18.27
C SER A 77 0.04 1.31 16.83
N LEU A 78 -1.06 1.60 16.10
CA LEU A 78 -1.00 2.11 14.74
C LEU A 78 -0.31 3.48 14.70
N ALA A 79 -0.71 4.44 15.54
CA ALA A 79 -0.07 5.75 15.65
C ALA A 79 1.44 5.65 15.88
N ASN A 80 1.86 4.71 16.72
CA ASN A 80 3.29 4.45 16.96
C ASN A 80 4.00 3.91 15.71
N SER A 81 3.39 3.00 14.95
CA SER A 81 3.95 2.47 13.70
C SER A 81 4.08 3.52 12.59
N LEU A 82 3.34 4.64 12.67
CA LEU A 82 3.37 5.71 11.68
C LEU A 82 4.46 6.76 11.93
N LEU A 83 5.15 6.72 13.07
CA LEU A 83 6.09 7.77 13.49
C LEU A 83 7.31 7.91 12.56
N ASP A 84 7.82 6.79 12.04
CA ASP A 84 9.00 6.77 11.17
C ASP A 84 8.68 7.16 9.72
N GLY A 85 7.40 7.18 9.35
CA GLY A 85 6.90 7.48 8.02
C GLY A 85 7.02 6.34 7.01
N THR A 86 7.67 5.22 7.36
CA THR A 86 7.88 4.07 6.47
C THR A 86 6.55 3.49 6.01
N VAL A 87 5.58 3.38 6.92
CA VAL A 87 4.24 2.85 6.61
C VAL A 87 3.51 3.70 5.57
N PHE A 88 3.67 5.03 5.59
CA PHE A 88 3.05 5.89 4.57
C PHE A 88 3.62 5.61 3.18
N GLU A 89 4.94 5.42 3.08
CA GLU A 89 5.60 5.10 1.80
C GLU A 89 5.23 3.70 1.30
N ILE A 90 5.09 2.72 2.21
CA ILE A 90 4.58 1.39 1.86
C ILE A 90 3.17 1.49 1.29
N VAL A 91 2.26 2.19 1.97
CA VAL A 91 0.86 2.34 1.51
C VAL A 91 0.79 3.08 0.17
N ARG A 92 1.59 4.14 -0.01
CA ARG A 92 1.70 4.87 -1.28
C ARG A 92 2.16 3.96 -2.42
N SER A 93 3.23 3.20 -2.19
CA SER A 93 3.78 2.25 -3.17
C SER A 93 2.77 1.15 -3.53
N LEU A 94 2.07 0.61 -2.54
CA LEU A 94 1.02 -0.40 -2.75
C LEU A 94 -0.15 0.15 -3.57
N GLN A 95 -0.54 1.41 -3.33
CA GLN A 95 -1.58 2.10 -4.10
C GLN A 95 -1.16 2.29 -5.56
N GLU A 96 0.09 2.68 -5.82
CA GLU A 96 0.61 2.82 -7.18
C GLU A 96 0.61 1.49 -7.95
N VAL A 97 1.07 0.42 -7.30
CA VAL A 97 1.06 -0.95 -7.87
C VAL A 97 -0.36 -1.39 -8.17
N GLN A 98 -1.31 -1.17 -7.25
CA GLN A 98 -2.73 -1.48 -7.46
C GLN A 98 -3.30 -0.74 -8.66
N GLN A 99 -3.11 0.58 -8.73
CA GLN A 99 -3.64 1.38 -9.82
C GLN A 99 -3.05 0.98 -11.18
N LEU A 100 -1.77 0.59 -11.22
CA LEU A 100 -1.15 0.10 -12.45
C LEU A 100 -1.82 -1.19 -12.93
N GLU A 101 -2.05 -2.14 -12.03
CA GLU A 101 -2.73 -3.40 -12.35
C GLU A 101 -4.19 -3.16 -12.77
N GLU A 102 -4.94 -2.36 -12.02
CA GLU A 102 -6.34 -2.05 -12.34
C GLU A 102 -6.47 -1.39 -13.72
N ARG A 103 -5.58 -0.44 -14.05
CA ARG A 103 -5.52 0.15 -15.39
C ARG A 103 -5.21 -0.88 -16.47
N HIS A 104 -4.29 -1.81 -16.17
CA HIS A 104 -3.93 -2.88 -17.10
C HIS A 104 -5.13 -3.80 -17.38
N LEU A 105 -5.79 -4.28 -16.32
CA LEU A 105 -6.97 -5.15 -16.41
C LEU A 105 -8.14 -4.48 -17.12
N HIS A 106 -8.39 -3.21 -16.80
CA HIS A 106 -9.41 -2.40 -17.46
C HIS A 106 -9.12 -2.27 -18.96
N THR A 107 -7.88 -1.94 -19.32
CA THR A 107 -7.46 -1.80 -20.73
C THR A 107 -7.67 -3.10 -21.51
N GLN A 108 -7.32 -4.25 -20.91
CA GLN A 108 -7.55 -5.55 -21.54
C GLN A 108 -9.05 -5.83 -21.75
N ARG A 109 -9.90 -5.50 -20.77
CA ARG A 109 -11.35 -5.67 -20.87
C ARG A 109 -11.94 -4.78 -21.96
N VAL A 110 -11.55 -3.50 -22.01
CA VAL A 110 -11.99 -2.55 -23.04
C VAL A 110 -11.60 -3.02 -24.43
N LYS A 111 -10.37 -3.52 -24.60
CA LYS A 111 -9.91 -4.10 -25.86
C LYS A 111 -10.82 -5.25 -26.32
N LEU A 112 -11.10 -6.22 -25.43
CA LEU A 112 -12.00 -7.35 -25.74
C LEU A 112 -13.38 -6.87 -26.23
N VAL A 113 -13.97 -5.91 -25.52
CA VAL A 113 -15.30 -5.37 -25.87
C VAL A 113 -15.26 -4.65 -27.23
N ASN A 114 -14.20 -3.92 -27.52
CA ASN A 114 -14.01 -3.25 -28.81
C ASN A 114 -13.81 -4.24 -29.95
N ASP A 115 -13.04 -5.31 -29.72
CA ASP A 115 -12.85 -6.40 -30.69
C ASP A 115 -14.20 -7.08 -31.01
N HIS A 116 -15.03 -7.35 -30.00
CA HIS A 116 -16.40 -7.87 -30.20
C HIS A 116 -17.30 -6.90 -30.96
N LYS A 117 -17.18 -5.59 -30.71
CA LYS A 117 -17.91 -4.56 -31.47
C LYS A 117 -17.51 -4.56 -32.94
N ALA A 118 -16.21 -4.69 -33.24
CA ALA A 118 -15.70 -4.79 -34.61
C ALA A 118 -16.17 -6.08 -35.29
N GLN A 119 -16.12 -7.22 -34.59
CA GLN A 119 -16.62 -8.50 -35.10
C GLN A 119 -18.11 -8.45 -35.44
N ARG A 120 -18.94 -7.85 -34.57
CA ARG A 120 -20.37 -7.62 -34.82
C ARG A 120 -20.61 -6.81 -36.08
N HIS A 121 -19.87 -5.73 -36.24
CA HIS A 121 -19.99 -4.87 -37.42
C HIS A 121 -19.60 -5.61 -38.70
N GLU A 122 -18.50 -6.35 -38.70
CA GLU A 122 -18.06 -7.14 -39.86
C GLU A 122 -19.06 -8.24 -40.21
N LEU A 123 -19.61 -8.93 -39.20
CA LEU A 123 -20.65 -9.94 -39.40
C LEU A 123 -21.91 -9.33 -40.03
N GLN A 124 -22.39 -8.21 -39.50
CA GLN A 124 -23.55 -7.48 -40.04
C GLN A 124 -23.32 -7.03 -41.49
N LYS A 125 -22.10 -6.59 -41.82
CA LYS A 125 -21.73 -6.21 -43.19
C LYS A 125 -21.82 -7.42 -44.14
N ARG A 126 -21.23 -8.57 -43.76
CA ARG A 126 -21.32 -9.82 -44.54
C ARG A 126 -22.76 -10.28 -44.73
N HIS A 127 -23.58 -10.20 -43.68
CA HIS A 127 -25.01 -10.54 -43.73
C HIS A 127 -25.79 -9.65 -44.69
N LYS A 128 -25.52 -8.34 -44.70
CA LYS A 128 -26.13 -7.40 -45.65
C LYS A 128 -25.77 -7.72 -47.11
N GLU A 129 -24.50 -8.04 -47.37
CA GLU A 129 -24.03 -8.42 -48.72
C GLU A 129 -24.67 -9.74 -49.20
N LEU A 130 -24.80 -10.73 -48.33
CA LEU A 130 -25.48 -12.01 -48.62
C LEU A 130 -26.95 -11.82 -48.98
N LEU A 131 -27.68 -11.02 -48.20
CA LEU A 131 -29.09 -10.71 -48.47
C LEU A 131 -29.26 -9.96 -49.79
N GLN A 132 -28.37 -9.02 -50.11
CA GLN A 132 -28.39 -8.29 -51.38
C GLN A 132 -28.17 -9.23 -52.58
N GLY A 133 -27.25 -10.20 -52.48
CA GLY A 133 -27.02 -11.20 -53.53
C GLY A 133 -28.21 -12.15 -53.77
N CYS A 134 -29.05 -12.35 -52.76
CA CYS A 134 -30.19 -13.27 -52.83
C CYS A 134 -31.49 -12.61 -53.33
N GLN A 135 -31.51 -11.30 -53.61
CA GLN A 135 -32.67 -10.60 -54.18
C GLN A 135 -33.15 -11.18 -55.52
N THR A 136 -32.24 -11.81 -56.28
CA THR A 136 -32.54 -12.45 -57.56
C THR A 136 -33.08 -13.89 -57.43
N LYS A 137 -33.12 -14.45 -56.22
CA LYS A 137 -33.50 -15.86 -55.94
C LYS A 137 -34.40 -15.95 -54.69
N PRO A 138 -35.69 -15.56 -54.79
CA PRO A 138 -36.58 -15.39 -53.63
C PRO A 138 -36.82 -16.67 -52.81
N HIS A 139 -36.73 -17.86 -53.43
CA HIS A 139 -36.88 -19.13 -52.72
C HIS A 139 -35.74 -19.43 -51.74
N ASN A 140 -34.55 -18.85 -51.94
CA ASN A 140 -33.40 -19.07 -51.07
C ASN A 140 -33.38 -18.13 -49.86
N LEU A 141 -34.16 -17.05 -49.90
CA LEU A 141 -34.14 -15.99 -48.89
C LEU A 141 -34.45 -16.51 -47.48
N PRO A 142 -35.49 -17.35 -47.24
CA PRO A 142 -35.79 -17.84 -45.89
C PRO A 142 -34.67 -18.71 -45.31
N ILE A 143 -34.01 -19.50 -46.15
CA ILE A 143 -32.90 -20.37 -45.74
C ILE A 143 -31.70 -19.52 -45.30
N VAL A 144 -31.41 -18.46 -46.06
CA VAL A 144 -30.32 -17.53 -45.77
C VAL A 144 -30.60 -16.72 -44.50
N GLU A 145 -31.83 -16.25 -44.30
CA GLU A 145 -32.23 -15.55 -43.07
C GLU A 145 -32.06 -16.41 -41.82
N VAL A 146 -32.50 -17.67 -41.87
CA VAL A 146 -32.32 -18.62 -40.76
C VAL A 146 -30.83 -18.86 -40.49
N GLN A 147 -30.01 -18.97 -41.53
CA GLN A 147 -28.56 -19.14 -41.37
C GLN A 147 -27.89 -17.91 -40.75
N ILE A 148 -28.29 -16.70 -41.18
CA ILE A 148 -27.81 -15.42 -40.65
C ILE A 148 -28.13 -15.30 -39.16
N GLU A 149 -29.38 -15.56 -38.76
CA GLU A 149 -29.77 -15.44 -37.36
C GLU A 149 -29.02 -16.46 -36.50
N ARG A 150 -28.83 -17.69 -37.00
CA ARG A 150 -28.05 -18.71 -36.29
C ARG A 150 -26.58 -18.32 -36.13
N GLU A 151 -25.95 -17.76 -37.17
CA GLU A 151 -24.56 -17.29 -37.10
C GLU A 151 -24.42 -16.13 -36.09
N LYS A 152 -25.37 -15.19 -36.11
CA LYS A 152 -25.45 -14.07 -35.18
C LYS A 152 -25.61 -14.55 -33.73
N GLU A 153 -26.59 -15.42 -33.46
CA GLU A 153 -26.82 -15.98 -32.12
C GLU A 153 -25.59 -16.73 -31.61
N THR A 154 -24.93 -17.51 -32.47
CA THR A 154 -23.70 -18.23 -32.12
C THR A 154 -22.56 -17.27 -31.75
N MET A 155 -22.38 -16.19 -32.52
CA MET A 155 -21.37 -15.18 -32.25
C MET A 155 -21.68 -14.41 -30.96
N GLU A 156 -22.94 -14.02 -30.73
CA GLU A 156 -23.36 -13.31 -29.51
C GLU A 156 -23.12 -14.15 -28.26
N LYS A 157 -23.52 -15.43 -28.28
CA LYS A 157 -23.24 -16.37 -27.17
C LYS A 157 -21.74 -16.48 -26.88
N ARG A 158 -20.91 -16.60 -27.92
CA ARG A 158 -19.44 -16.66 -27.76
C ARG A 158 -18.90 -15.38 -27.10
N CYS A 159 -19.32 -14.21 -27.57
CA CYS A 159 -18.89 -12.93 -27.01
C CYS A 159 -19.29 -12.79 -25.53
N GLU A 160 -20.53 -13.17 -25.18
CA GLU A 160 -20.98 -13.17 -23.78
C GLU A 160 -20.15 -14.09 -22.89
N GLU A 161 -19.83 -15.30 -23.34
CA GLU A 161 -18.98 -16.23 -22.61
C GLU A 161 -17.56 -15.71 -22.42
N GLU A 162 -16.98 -15.11 -23.45
CA GLU A 162 -15.64 -14.52 -23.38
C GLU A 162 -15.58 -13.35 -22.39
N VAL A 163 -16.60 -12.48 -22.38
CA VAL A 163 -16.70 -11.39 -21.39
C VAL A 163 -16.84 -11.97 -19.98
N LYS A 164 -17.73 -12.95 -19.77
CA LYS A 164 -17.91 -13.60 -18.46
C LYS A 164 -16.61 -14.24 -17.96
N LYS A 165 -15.89 -14.97 -18.82
CA LYS A 165 -14.59 -15.58 -18.50
C LYS A 165 -13.55 -14.52 -18.16
N LYS A 166 -13.50 -13.43 -18.93
CA LYS A 166 -12.56 -12.32 -18.69
C LYS A 166 -12.85 -11.61 -17.37
N ASP A 167 -14.12 -11.32 -17.09
CA ASP A 167 -14.54 -10.64 -15.87
C ASP A 167 -14.29 -11.51 -14.62
N MET A 168 -14.55 -12.82 -14.69
CA MET A 168 -14.18 -13.75 -13.62
C MET A 168 -12.68 -13.75 -13.35
N LYS A 169 -11.85 -13.80 -14.41
CA LYS A 169 -10.40 -13.74 -14.28
C LYS A 169 -9.92 -12.43 -13.65
N ILE A 170 -10.51 -11.29 -14.03
CA ILE A 170 -10.21 -9.98 -13.44
C ILE A 170 -10.50 -10.00 -11.94
N ILE A 171 -11.65 -10.52 -11.51
CA ILE A 171 -12.01 -10.61 -10.09
C ILE A 171 -10.96 -11.43 -9.33
N MET A 172 -10.57 -12.60 -9.85
CA MET A 172 -9.55 -13.44 -9.20
C MET A 172 -8.19 -12.74 -9.09
N GLU A 173 -7.79 -11.98 -10.12
CA GLU A 173 -6.54 -11.22 -10.08
C GLU A 173 -6.60 -10.08 -9.06
N LEU A 174 -7.75 -9.39 -8.94
CA LEU A 174 -7.96 -8.36 -7.92
C LEU A 174 -7.95 -8.95 -6.50
N ASP A 175 -8.61 -10.08 -6.27
CA ASP A 175 -8.62 -10.77 -4.97
C ASP A 175 -7.19 -11.19 -4.57
N GLN A 176 -6.40 -11.69 -5.52
CA GLN A 176 -5.00 -12.02 -5.29
C GLN A 176 -4.19 -10.77 -4.88
N LYS A 177 -4.41 -9.61 -5.53
CA LYS A 177 -3.73 -8.37 -5.15
C LYS A 177 -4.10 -7.91 -3.74
N VAL A 178 -5.36 -8.03 -3.35
CA VAL A 178 -5.79 -7.73 -1.97
C VAL A 178 -5.04 -8.61 -0.97
N MET A 179 -4.94 -9.92 -1.25
CA MET A 179 -4.18 -10.84 -0.40
C MET A 179 -2.70 -10.47 -0.33
N ASP A 180 -2.06 -10.15 -1.45
CA ASP A 180 -0.65 -9.75 -1.50
C ASP A 180 -0.38 -8.47 -0.69
N GLN A 181 -1.29 -7.49 -0.78
CA GLN A 181 -1.24 -6.25 0.00
C GLN A 181 -1.40 -6.52 1.50
N GLN A 182 -2.35 -7.37 1.89
CA GLN A 182 -2.52 -7.79 3.29
C GLN A 182 -1.23 -8.45 3.82
N VAL A 183 -0.63 -9.36 3.06
CA VAL A 183 0.64 -10.01 3.42
C VAL A 183 1.76 -8.99 3.59
N MET A 184 1.86 -8.01 2.69
CA MET A 184 2.91 -6.99 2.77
C MET A 184 2.76 -6.11 4.02
N LEU A 185 1.53 -5.67 4.33
CA LEU A 185 1.25 -4.83 5.49
C LEU A 185 1.42 -5.61 6.81
N GLU A 186 1.02 -6.89 6.84
CA GLU A 186 1.25 -7.78 7.97
C GLU A 186 2.74 -8.00 8.22
N LYS A 187 3.53 -8.26 7.17
CA LYS A 187 5.00 -8.41 7.27
C LYS A 187 5.72 -7.12 7.66
N ALA A 188 5.17 -5.97 7.26
CA ALA A 188 5.66 -4.66 7.70
C ALA A 188 5.30 -4.35 9.16
N GLY A 189 4.52 -5.22 9.83
CA GLY A 189 4.13 -5.06 11.23
C GLY A 189 3.07 -3.97 11.43
N VAL A 190 2.30 -3.61 10.40
CA VAL A 190 1.27 -2.57 10.50
C VAL A 190 0.10 -3.11 11.33
N PRO A 191 -0.24 -2.49 12.48
CA PRO A 191 -1.31 -2.98 13.33
C PRO A 191 -2.67 -3.01 12.63
N GLY A 192 -3.42 -4.10 12.83
CA GLY A 192 -4.75 -4.30 12.24
C GLY A 192 -4.76 -4.96 10.86
N PHE A 193 -3.58 -5.23 10.28
CA PHE A 193 -3.45 -5.94 9.00
C PHE A 193 -3.03 -7.39 9.22
N TYR A 194 -3.75 -8.29 8.56
CA TYR A 194 -3.53 -9.73 8.51
C TYR A 194 -4.28 -10.31 7.32
N VAL A 195 -3.85 -11.46 6.80
CA VAL A 195 -4.56 -12.13 5.70
C VAL A 195 -5.96 -12.57 6.12
N THR A 196 -6.99 -12.09 5.42
CA THR A 196 -8.40 -12.43 5.72
C THR A 196 -9.31 -12.23 4.51
N ASN A 197 -10.29 -13.14 4.37
CA ASN A 197 -11.39 -13.05 3.41
C ASN A 197 -12.74 -12.74 4.07
N LYS A 198 -12.76 -12.50 5.38
CA LYS A 198 -13.99 -12.15 6.10
C LYS A 198 -14.37 -10.72 5.74
N SER A 199 -15.56 -10.53 5.17
CA SER A 199 -16.04 -9.24 4.67
C SER A 199 -15.98 -8.11 5.71
N ILE A 200 -16.22 -8.41 6.98
CA ILE A 200 -16.11 -7.45 8.08
C ILE A 200 -14.67 -7.01 8.32
N ASP A 201 -13.72 -7.94 8.35
CA ASP A 201 -12.32 -7.66 8.63
C ASP A 201 -11.66 -6.91 7.45
N VAL A 202 -11.97 -7.33 6.22
CA VAL A 202 -11.55 -6.61 5.00
C VAL A 202 -12.05 -5.17 5.05
N ARG A 203 -13.30 -4.96 5.45
CA ARG A 203 -13.85 -3.60 5.56
C ARG A 203 -13.12 -2.77 6.62
N ILE A 204 -12.74 -3.36 7.75
CA ILE A 204 -11.93 -2.69 8.78
C ILE A 204 -10.57 -2.30 8.23
N GLN A 205 -9.87 -3.22 7.56
CA GLN A 205 -8.57 -2.94 6.94
C GLN A 205 -8.66 -1.83 5.88
N MET A 206 -9.76 -1.76 5.12
CA MET A 206 -10.01 -0.64 4.21
C MET A 206 -10.15 0.70 4.93
N TYR A 207 -10.85 0.75 6.08
CA TYR A 207 -10.92 1.98 6.88
C TYR A 207 -9.56 2.37 7.45
N LEU A 208 -8.78 1.39 7.93
CA LEU A 208 -7.42 1.65 8.42
C LEU A 208 -6.52 2.20 7.30
N LEU A 209 -6.61 1.65 6.08
CA LEU A 209 -5.89 2.20 4.92
C LEU A 209 -6.31 3.65 4.64
N ASP A 210 -7.61 3.94 4.62
CA ASP A 210 -8.10 5.32 4.43
C ASP A 210 -7.56 6.27 5.52
N PHE A 211 -7.51 5.82 6.78
CA PHE A 211 -6.95 6.62 7.87
C PHE A 211 -5.46 6.90 7.65
N ILE A 212 -4.67 5.87 7.32
CA ILE A 212 -3.24 6.01 7.05
C ILE A 212 -3.01 6.96 5.86
N THR A 213 -3.76 6.81 4.78
CA THR A 213 -3.67 7.67 3.61
C THR A 213 -3.98 9.12 3.97
N ARG A 214 -5.04 9.40 4.74
CA ARG A 214 -5.38 10.77 5.17
C ARG A 214 -4.30 11.38 6.06
N LEU A 215 -3.81 10.62 7.04
CA LEU A 215 -2.73 11.06 7.93
C LEU A 215 -1.43 11.37 7.18
N GLY A 216 -1.13 10.62 6.11
CA GLY A 216 0.04 10.86 5.27
C GLY A 216 0.04 12.22 4.55
N HIS A 217 -1.12 12.89 4.47
CA HIS A 217 -1.25 14.24 3.93
C HIS A 217 -1.26 15.33 5.01
N MET A 218 -1.29 14.95 6.29
CA MET A 218 -1.30 15.88 7.41
C MET A 218 0.14 16.20 7.84
N GLN A 219 0.40 17.45 8.21
CA GLN A 219 1.67 17.85 8.81
C GLN A 219 1.55 17.75 10.33
N PRO A 220 2.24 16.79 10.98
CA PRO A 220 2.26 16.73 12.43
C PRO A 220 3.13 17.87 13.00
N PRO A 221 2.87 18.31 14.24
CA PRO A 221 3.60 19.39 14.91
C PRO A 221 5.05 19.02 15.29
#